data_AF-A0A151IJM6-F1
#
_entry.id   AF-A0A151IJM6-F1
#
_cell.length_a   1.000
_cell.length_b   1.000
_cell.length_c   1.000
_cell.angle_alpha   90.00
_cell.angle_beta   90.00
_cell.angle_gamma   90.00
#
_symmetry.space_group_name_H-M   'P 1'
#
loop_
_entity.id
_entity.type
_entity.pdbx_description
1 polymer ?
#
loop_
_entity_poly.entity_id
_entity_poly.type
_entity_poly.pdbx_seq_one_letter_code
_entity_poly.pdbx_strand_id
1 'polypeptide(L)'
;MSFVSKSAANNALSNKFLEEAGIVTFILRYKICRKIVVKEIPDDLSLEEVKKVIEEKNSSIMISNLFRLKRLNRSTRELEDSEAVCLEIRGEKIPDMITMWKAVLPVSPYVQSVRLCFKCGRTGHISKFCDKPEACLNCSGDHRSSKEAPCSLEKKCVNCGGPYSTMDRSCPVFVKHTEIAKVMAYENLPFLEARTSVEKRIGPVNPPPLRSPGDFPRLVRTDPSGRVTMRQQPDLQGEFMSYKAAMDSGFNGSFKKILTGITEMRLTDKDAEQLFERIFKVLEVFKISRSDKLDIINGANKQT
;
A
#
# COMPACT_ATOMS: atom_id res chain seq x y z
N MET A 1 4.24 3.68 14.16
CA MET A 1 5.31 4.08 15.11
C MET A 1 6.05 5.27 14.51
N SER A 2 6.22 6.34 15.28
CA SER A 2 7.04 7.51 14.91
C SER A 2 8.31 7.46 15.75
N PHE A 3 9.46 7.64 15.11
CA PHE A 3 10.75 7.67 15.79
C PHE A 3 11.19 9.12 16.01
N VAL A 4 11.88 9.39 17.11
CA VAL A 4 12.39 10.74 17.44
C VAL A 4 13.56 11.13 16.54
N SER A 5 14.36 10.17 16.09
CA SER A 5 15.53 10.41 15.24
C SER A 5 15.61 9.43 14.07
N LYS A 6 16.29 9.85 12.99
CA LYS A 6 16.58 9.00 11.82
C LYS A 6 17.43 7.78 12.21
N SER A 7 18.36 7.96 13.15
CA SER A 7 19.20 6.88 13.66
C SER A 7 18.38 5.82 14.40
N ALA A 8 17.44 6.23 15.27
CA ALA A 8 16.56 5.31 15.96
C ALA A 8 15.69 4.49 14.99
N ALA A 9 15.17 5.13 13.93
CA ALA A 9 14.41 4.43 12.89
C ALA A 9 15.26 3.39 12.14
N ASN A 10 16.51 3.73 11.81
CA ASN A 10 17.41 2.81 11.12
C ASN A 10 17.85 1.65 12.02
N ASN A 11 18.11 1.91 13.30
CA ASN A 11 18.45 0.86 14.26
C ASN A 11 17.31 -0.12 14.47
N ALA A 12 16.05 0.35 14.43
CA ALA A 12 14.88 -0.51 14.48
C ALA A 12 14.73 -1.42 13.24
N LEU A 13 15.21 -0.97 12.07
CA LEU A 13 15.24 -1.82 10.87
C LEU A 13 16.28 -2.93 10.95
N SER A 14 17.46 -2.63 11.49
CA SER A 14 18.59 -3.57 11.61
C SER A 14 18.57 -4.37 12.91
N ASN A 15 17.43 -4.43 13.61
CA ASN A 15 17.36 -5.07 14.91
C ASN A 15 17.27 -6.59 14.75
N LYS A 16 18.35 -7.28 15.16
CA LYS A 16 18.46 -8.75 15.12
C LYS A 16 17.32 -9.47 15.83
N PHE A 17 16.78 -8.89 16.91
CA PHE A 17 15.67 -9.50 17.64
C PHE A 17 14.38 -9.56 16.80
N LEU A 18 14.16 -8.56 15.92
CA LEU A 18 13.00 -8.56 15.02
C LEU A 18 13.18 -9.56 13.89
N GLU A 19 14.42 -9.73 13.40
CA GLU A 19 14.76 -10.75 12.43
C GLU A 19 14.60 -12.17 13.00
N GLU A 20 15.09 -12.42 14.22
CA GLU A 20 14.94 -13.70 14.93
C GLU A 20 13.47 -14.02 15.25
N ALA A 21 12.64 -12.99 15.49
CA ALA A 21 11.19 -13.14 15.64
C ALA A 21 10.43 -13.33 14.32
N GLY A 22 11.12 -13.32 13.17
CA GLY A 22 10.51 -13.44 11.83
C GLY A 22 9.69 -12.20 11.41
N ILE A 23 9.91 -11.05 12.05
CA ILE A 23 9.18 -9.80 11.77
C ILE A 23 9.96 -9.00 10.72
N VAL A 24 9.40 -8.92 9.51
CA VAL A 24 9.95 -8.08 8.44
C VAL A 24 9.64 -6.61 8.74
N THR A 25 10.67 -5.84 9.07
CA THR A 25 10.58 -4.40 9.24
C THR A 25 10.95 -3.68 7.95
N PHE A 26 10.19 -2.65 7.58
CA PHE A 26 10.52 -1.80 6.44
C PHE A 26 9.88 -0.42 6.61
N ILE A 27 10.53 0.59 6.05
CA ILE A 27 9.92 1.92 5.95
C ILE A 27 9.11 1.99 4.67
N LEU A 28 7.84 2.36 4.80
CA LEU A 28 6.93 2.51 3.67
C LEU A 28 7.48 3.55 2.68
N ARG A 29 7.50 3.20 1.39
CA ARG A 29 8.09 4.03 0.34
C ARG A 29 7.58 5.47 0.31
N TYR A 30 6.28 5.71 0.58
CA TYR A 30 5.71 7.06 0.59
C TYR A 30 6.33 7.98 1.65
N LYS A 31 6.98 7.43 2.70
CA LYS A 31 7.69 8.23 3.72
C LYS A 31 9.10 8.62 3.31
N ILE A 32 9.68 7.92 2.33
CA ILE A 32 11.08 8.13 1.91
C ILE A 32 11.16 8.79 0.54
N CYS A 33 10.21 8.46 -0.34
CA CYS A 33 10.24 8.85 -1.74
C CYS A 33 8.95 9.56 -2.16
N ARG A 34 9.10 10.54 -3.04
CA ARG A 34 8.00 11.20 -3.75
C ARG A 34 8.14 10.98 -5.23
N LYS A 35 7.01 10.87 -5.91
CA LYS A 35 6.98 10.84 -7.37
C LYS A 35 6.53 12.19 -7.89
N ILE A 36 7.33 12.75 -8.78
CA ILE A 36 7.08 14.05 -9.40
C ILE A 36 7.14 13.90 -10.91
N VAL A 37 6.50 14.83 -11.61
CA VAL A 37 6.53 14.93 -13.06
C VAL A 37 7.15 16.27 -13.42
N VAL A 38 8.11 16.21 -14.33
CA VAL A 38 8.70 17.36 -15.00
C VAL A 38 8.32 17.27 -16.48
N LYS A 39 7.80 18.35 -17.03
CA LYS A 39 7.43 18.46 -18.45
C LYS A 39 8.52 19.20 -19.21
N GLU A 40 8.41 19.23 -20.54
CA GLU A 40 9.32 19.97 -21.43
C GLU A 40 10.75 19.42 -21.41
N ILE A 41 10.89 18.10 -21.23
CA ILE A 41 12.16 17.40 -21.36
C ILE A 41 12.21 16.76 -22.75
N PRO A 42 13.13 17.21 -23.63
CA PRO A 42 13.23 16.67 -24.99
C PRO A 42 13.37 15.14 -25.01
N ASP A 43 12.81 14.51 -26.04
CA ASP A 43 12.72 13.06 -26.20
C ASP A 43 14.00 12.41 -26.72
N ASP A 44 14.88 13.20 -27.34
CA ASP A 44 16.23 12.85 -27.78
C ASP A 44 17.21 12.61 -26.61
N LEU A 45 16.88 13.09 -25.40
CA LEU A 45 17.70 12.88 -24.21
C LEU A 45 17.48 11.52 -23.54
N SER A 46 18.59 10.87 -23.22
CA SER A 46 18.58 9.65 -22.42
C SER A 46 18.16 9.93 -20.97
N LEU A 47 17.59 8.91 -20.33
CA LEU A 47 17.12 8.97 -18.95
C LEU A 47 18.28 9.15 -17.96
N GLU A 48 19.45 8.61 -18.31
CA GLU A 48 20.70 8.71 -17.57
C GLU A 48 21.26 10.14 -17.60
N GLU A 49 21.23 10.79 -18.76
CA GLU A 49 21.64 12.20 -18.90
C GLU A 49 20.72 13.13 -18.13
N VAL A 50 19.41 12.94 -18.26
CA VAL A 50 18.41 13.73 -17.50
C VAL A 50 18.66 13.60 -16.00
N LYS A 51 18.91 12.38 -15.51
CA LYS A 51 19.23 12.15 -14.10
C LYS A 51 20.47 12.94 -13.67
N LYS A 52 21.56 12.84 -14.43
CA LYS A 52 22.84 13.49 -14.12
C LYS A 52 22.70 15.02 -14.05
N VAL A 53 22.08 15.63 -15.06
CA VAL A 53 21.92 17.10 -15.11
C VAL A 53 21.08 17.61 -13.95
N ILE A 54 20.01 16.90 -13.59
CA ILE A 54 19.14 17.31 -12.48
C ILE A 54 19.89 17.21 -11.14
N GLU A 55 20.61 16.11 -10.90
CA GLU A 55 21.37 15.92 -9.65
C GLU A 55 22.55 16.91 -9.53
N GLU A 56 23.21 17.26 -10.64
CA GLU A 56 24.30 18.25 -10.66
C GLU A 56 23.83 19.68 -10.33
N LYS A 57 22.68 20.09 -10.87
CA LYS A 57 22.16 21.45 -10.67
C LYS A 57 21.33 21.62 -9.40
N ASN A 58 20.83 20.52 -8.82
CA ASN A 58 19.95 20.56 -7.66
C ASN A 58 20.51 19.64 -6.56
N SER A 59 21.48 20.14 -5.78
CA SER A 59 22.18 19.36 -4.75
C SER A 59 21.28 18.79 -3.64
N SER A 60 20.04 19.29 -3.51
CA SER A 60 19.06 18.79 -2.55
C SER A 60 18.23 17.59 -3.03
N ILE A 61 18.36 17.20 -4.30
CA ILE A 61 17.54 16.16 -4.92
C ILE A 61 18.38 14.92 -5.16
N MET A 62 17.89 13.76 -4.69
CA MET A 62 18.44 12.46 -5.06
C MET A 62 17.38 11.63 -5.79
N ILE A 63 17.68 11.18 -7.00
CA ILE A 63 16.74 10.44 -7.84
C ILE A 63 16.97 8.93 -7.64
N SER A 64 15.95 8.25 -7.10
CA SER A 64 15.96 6.79 -6.90
C SER A 64 15.55 6.03 -8.16
N ASN A 65 14.58 6.56 -8.91
CA ASN A 65 14.06 5.93 -10.11
C ASN A 65 13.54 7.00 -11.08
N LEU A 66 13.56 6.72 -12.37
CA LEU A 66 13.22 7.67 -13.42
C LEU A 66 12.64 6.91 -14.61
N PHE A 67 11.50 7.38 -15.14
CA PHE A 67 10.91 6.82 -16.35
C PHE A 67 10.15 7.87 -17.14
N ARG A 68 10.18 7.75 -18.47
CA ARG A 68 9.43 8.63 -19.37
C ARG A 68 7.96 8.23 -19.40
N LEU A 69 7.08 9.24 -19.37
CA LEU A 69 5.64 9.01 -19.52
C LEU A 69 5.32 8.78 -20.99
N LYS A 70 4.37 7.88 -21.25
CA LYS A 70 3.92 7.58 -22.60
C LYS A 70 2.62 8.30 -22.92
N ARG A 71 2.50 8.78 -24.14
CA ARG A 71 1.29 9.39 -24.70
C ARG A 71 0.78 8.54 -25.85
N LEU A 72 -0.53 8.51 -26.03
CA LEU A 72 -1.14 7.90 -27.21
C LEU A 72 -1.15 8.93 -28.35
N ASN A 73 -0.46 8.65 -29.44
CA ASN A 73 -0.55 9.47 -30.64
C ASN A 73 -1.92 9.23 -31.30
N ARG A 74 -2.69 10.31 -31.52
CA ARG A 74 -4.05 10.21 -32.07
C ARG A 74 -4.07 9.76 -33.53
N SER A 75 -3.00 10.04 -34.28
CA SER A 75 -2.89 9.74 -35.70
C SER A 75 -2.50 8.28 -35.92
N THR A 76 -1.43 7.82 -35.28
CA THR A 76 -0.91 6.45 -35.43
C THR A 76 -1.61 5.44 -34.51
N ARG A 77 -2.28 5.91 -33.44
CA ARG A 77 -2.81 5.10 -32.34
C ARG A 77 -1.75 4.28 -31.60
N GLU A 78 -0.48 4.68 -31.71
CA GLU A 78 0.64 4.05 -31.04
C GLU A 78 1.02 4.81 -29.76
N LEU A 79 1.65 4.09 -28.83
CA LEU A 79 2.17 4.67 -27.60
C LEU A 79 3.57 5.21 -27.86
N GLU A 80 3.68 6.53 -27.90
CA GLU A 80 4.94 7.24 -28.08
C GLU A 80 5.40 7.83 -26.75
N ASP A 81 6.69 8.04 -26.65
CA ASP A 81 7.26 8.73 -25.51
C ASP A 81 6.83 10.20 -25.51
N SER A 82 6.62 10.73 -24.31
CA SER A 82 6.24 12.11 -24.08
C SER A 82 7.44 12.91 -23.58
N GLU A 83 7.39 14.23 -23.76
CA GLU A 83 8.33 15.19 -23.13
C GLU A 83 8.15 15.29 -21.60
N ALA A 84 7.37 14.40 -20.99
CA ALA A 84 7.10 14.39 -19.57
C ALA A 84 7.81 13.19 -18.93
N VAL A 85 8.65 13.47 -17.94
CA VAL A 85 9.42 12.45 -17.21
C VAL A 85 8.92 12.39 -15.78
N CYS A 86 8.68 11.17 -15.30
CA CYS A 86 8.39 10.92 -13.89
C CYS A 86 9.69 10.61 -13.15
N LEU A 87 9.96 11.37 -12.09
CA LEU A 87 11.11 11.20 -11.20
C LEU A 87 10.63 10.69 -9.85
N GLU A 88 11.30 9.67 -9.31
CA GLU A 88 11.15 9.26 -7.92
C GLU A 88 12.28 9.86 -7.09
N ILE A 89 11.99 10.96 -6.40
CA ILE A 89 12.96 11.68 -5.57
C ILE A 89 12.94 11.16 -4.14
N ARG A 90 14.10 11.12 -3.48
CA ARG A 90 14.17 10.89 -2.03
C ARG A 90 13.94 12.20 -1.29
N GLY A 91 13.07 12.16 -0.28
CA GLY A 91 12.73 13.31 0.53
C GLY A 91 11.24 13.39 0.81
N GLU A 92 10.89 14.17 1.83
CA GLU A 92 9.50 14.39 2.21
C GLU A 92 8.88 15.57 1.45
N LYS A 93 9.70 16.58 1.13
CA LYS A 93 9.28 17.81 0.44
C LYS A 93 9.49 17.69 -1.07
N ILE A 94 8.47 18.10 -1.81
CA ILE A 94 8.54 18.23 -3.26
C ILE A 94 9.02 19.66 -3.57
N PRO A 95 10.06 19.85 -4.39
CA PRO A 95 10.44 21.18 -4.85
C PRO A 95 9.39 21.71 -5.83
N ASP A 96 9.09 23.02 -5.79
CA ASP A 96 8.14 23.64 -6.73
C ASP A 96 8.72 23.74 -8.15
N MET A 97 10.04 23.89 -8.24
CA MET A 97 10.79 24.08 -9.47
C MET A 97 12.08 23.26 -9.45
N ILE A 98 12.50 22.76 -10.61
CA ILE A 98 13.79 22.09 -10.81
C ILE A 98 14.57 22.85 -11.88
N THR A 99 15.85 23.10 -11.62
CA THR A 99 16.73 23.72 -12.61
C THR A 99 17.40 22.64 -13.46
N MET A 100 17.28 22.73 -14.77
CA MET A 100 17.97 21.85 -15.71
C MET A 100 18.69 22.70 -16.75
N TRP A 101 20.01 22.53 -16.87
CA TRP A 101 20.92 23.43 -17.61
C TRP A 101 20.78 24.90 -17.20
N LYS A 102 19.96 25.66 -17.92
CA LYS A 102 19.65 27.09 -17.71
C LYS A 102 18.14 27.36 -17.70
N ALA A 103 17.31 26.31 -17.74
CA ALA A 103 15.87 26.40 -17.67
C ALA A 103 15.39 26.06 -16.25
N VAL A 104 14.36 26.76 -15.79
CA VAL A 104 13.67 26.48 -14.53
C VAL A 104 12.33 25.88 -14.89
N LEU A 105 12.17 24.58 -14.59
CA LEU A 105 11.00 23.82 -14.98
C LEU A 105 10.06 23.62 -13.79
N PRO A 106 8.74 23.84 -13.95
CA PRO A 106 7.77 23.59 -12.91
C PRO A 106 7.62 22.09 -12.66
N VAL A 107 7.46 21.76 -11.38
CA VAL A 107 7.30 20.38 -10.92
C VAL A 107 5.87 20.18 -10.45
N SER A 108 5.33 18.99 -10.69
CA SER A 108 4.03 18.60 -10.14
C SER A 108 4.07 17.19 -9.56
N PRO A 109 3.31 16.88 -8.50
CA PRO A 109 3.19 15.51 -8.00
C PRO A 109 2.68 14.57 -9.09
N TYR A 110 3.23 13.35 -9.16
CA TYR A 110 2.76 12.34 -10.10
C TYR A 110 1.45 11.72 -9.62
N VAL A 111 0.35 12.08 -10.28
CA VAL A 111 -0.96 11.46 -10.06
C VAL A 111 -1.04 10.17 -10.89
N GLN A 112 -1.08 9.03 -10.20
CA GLN A 112 -1.20 7.75 -10.87
C GLN A 112 -2.58 7.61 -11.54
N SER A 113 -2.58 7.21 -12.82
CA SER A 113 -3.82 6.91 -13.54
C SER A 113 -4.58 5.76 -12.88
N VAL A 114 -5.90 5.90 -12.73
CA VAL A 114 -6.75 4.82 -12.23
C VAL A 114 -6.65 3.61 -13.15
N ARG A 115 -6.24 2.49 -12.57
CA ARG A 115 -6.08 1.22 -13.29
C ARG A 115 -7.44 0.57 -13.46
N LEU A 116 -7.79 0.26 -14.70
CA LEU A 116 -8.96 -0.53 -15.05
C LEU A 116 -8.50 -1.90 -15.54
N CYS A 117 -9.10 -2.97 -15.01
CA CYS A 117 -8.84 -4.31 -15.48
C CYS A 117 -9.62 -4.56 -16.78
N PHE A 118 -8.94 -4.74 -17.91
CA PHE A 118 -9.59 -5.03 -19.19
C PHE A 118 -10.20 -6.43 -19.27
N LYS A 119 -9.87 -7.33 -18.31
CA LYS A 119 -10.50 -8.65 -18.19
C LYS A 119 -11.85 -8.58 -17.49
N CYS A 120 -11.90 -8.02 -16.27
CA CYS A 120 -13.13 -8.04 -15.46
C CYS A 120 -13.85 -6.69 -15.34
N GLY A 121 -13.30 -5.60 -15.91
CA GLY A 121 -13.86 -4.25 -15.85
C GLY A 121 -13.78 -3.55 -14.50
N ARG A 122 -13.26 -4.20 -13.45
CA ARG A 122 -13.17 -3.58 -12.12
C ARG A 122 -11.93 -2.68 -11.99
N THR A 123 -12.06 -1.61 -11.22
CA THR A 123 -10.94 -0.69 -10.89
C THR A 123 -9.96 -1.30 -9.88
N GLY A 124 -8.72 -0.81 -9.88
CA GLY A 124 -7.72 -1.09 -8.84
C GLY A 124 -6.69 -2.17 -9.17
N HIS A 125 -6.87 -2.93 -10.25
CA HIS A 125 -5.88 -3.92 -10.72
C HIS A 125 -5.85 -3.99 -12.24
N ILE A 126 -4.82 -4.65 -12.78
CA ILE A 126 -4.67 -4.90 -14.23
C ILE A 126 -4.97 -6.36 -14.56
N SER A 127 -5.25 -6.66 -15.83
CA SER A 127 -5.62 -8.00 -16.29
C SER A 127 -4.62 -9.10 -15.91
N LYS A 128 -3.33 -8.77 -15.84
CA LYS A 128 -2.25 -9.69 -15.46
C LYS A 128 -2.43 -10.29 -14.05
N PHE A 129 -3.04 -9.53 -13.13
CA PHE A 129 -3.26 -9.95 -11.74
C PHE A 129 -4.75 -10.20 -11.45
N CYS A 130 -5.52 -10.57 -12.49
CA CYS A 130 -6.96 -10.74 -12.40
C CYS A 130 -7.37 -12.21 -12.39
N ASP A 131 -7.82 -12.66 -11.23
CA ASP A 131 -8.33 -14.03 -11.04
C ASP A 131 -9.81 -14.17 -11.40
N LYS A 132 -10.50 -13.05 -11.67
CA LYS A 132 -11.94 -13.02 -11.97
C LYS A 132 -12.23 -13.47 -13.40
N PRO A 133 -13.45 -13.98 -13.66
CA PRO A 133 -13.90 -14.28 -15.01
C PRO A 133 -13.96 -13.02 -15.87
N GLU A 134 -13.84 -13.21 -17.18
CA GLU A 134 -13.96 -12.13 -18.17
C GLU A 134 -15.35 -11.47 -18.10
N ALA A 135 -15.39 -10.18 -18.35
CA ALA A 135 -16.59 -9.36 -18.31
C ALA A 135 -16.69 -8.50 -19.57
N CYS A 136 -17.88 -8.39 -20.14
CA CYS A 136 -18.13 -7.39 -21.17
C CYS A 136 -18.06 -5.98 -20.56
N LEU A 137 -17.12 -5.17 -21.06
CA LEU A 137 -16.97 -3.77 -20.62
C LEU A 137 -18.13 -2.86 -21.06
N ASN A 138 -18.97 -3.33 -21.98
CA ASN A 138 -20.15 -2.61 -22.46
C ASN A 138 -21.39 -2.88 -21.58
N CYS A 139 -21.76 -4.15 -21.36
CA CYS A 139 -23.02 -4.53 -20.70
C CYS A 139 -22.84 -5.27 -19.35
N SER A 140 -21.61 -5.46 -18.87
CA SER A 140 -21.29 -6.22 -17.64
C SER A 140 -21.61 -7.72 -17.67
N GLY A 141 -22.00 -8.29 -18.82
CA GLY A 141 -22.29 -9.72 -18.98
C GLY A 141 -21.06 -10.61 -19.06
N ASP A 142 -21.25 -11.92 -18.87
CA ASP A 142 -20.19 -12.94 -18.87
C ASP A 142 -19.84 -13.41 -20.30
N HIS A 143 -19.46 -12.46 -21.15
CA HIS A 143 -18.97 -12.73 -22.51
C HIS A 143 -17.87 -11.74 -22.91
N ARG A 144 -17.10 -12.10 -23.93
CA ARG A 144 -16.09 -11.23 -24.52
C ARG A 144 -16.72 -10.33 -25.57
N SER A 145 -16.58 -9.01 -25.40
CA SER A 145 -16.86 -8.05 -26.46
C SER A 145 -15.55 -7.66 -27.15
N SER A 146 -15.48 -7.79 -28.47
CA SER A 146 -14.33 -7.38 -29.27
C SER A 146 -14.77 -6.39 -30.37
N LYS A 147 -13.81 -5.84 -31.12
CA LYS A 147 -14.13 -5.02 -32.31
C LYS A 147 -14.82 -5.86 -33.41
N GLU A 148 -14.51 -7.15 -33.48
CA GLU A 148 -15.04 -8.09 -34.46
C GLU A 148 -16.44 -8.60 -34.07
N ALA A 149 -16.72 -8.68 -32.76
CA ALA A 149 -18.01 -9.04 -32.19
C ALA A 149 -18.45 -7.95 -31.18
N PRO A 150 -18.98 -6.82 -31.67
CA PRO A 150 -19.45 -5.75 -30.80
C PRO A 150 -20.69 -6.20 -30.02
N CYS A 151 -20.73 -5.86 -28.74
CA CYS A 151 -21.88 -6.15 -27.88
C CYS A 151 -23.01 -5.16 -28.17
N SER A 152 -24.15 -5.67 -28.62
CA SER A 152 -25.37 -4.88 -28.92
C SER A 152 -26.31 -4.70 -27.72
N LEU A 153 -26.00 -5.31 -26.58
CA LEU A 153 -26.80 -5.16 -25.35
C LEU A 153 -26.69 -3.76 -24.77
N GLU A 154 -27.69 -3.41 -23.95
CA GLU A 154 -27.72 -2.13 -23.24
C GLU A 154 -26.46 -1.91 -22.40
N LYS A 155 -25.99 -0.67 -22.39
CA LYS A 155 -24.76 -0.31 -21.69
C LYS A 155 -24.99 -0.36 -20.19
N LYS A 156 -24.11 -1.06 -19.49
CA LYS A 156 -24.13 -1.20 -18.04
C LYS A 156 -22.71 -1.23 -17.51
N CYS A 157 -22.43 -0.33 -16.56
CA CYS A 157 -21.11 -0.21 -15.96
C CYS A 157 -20.90 -1.29 -14.87
N VAL A 158 -19.80 -2.03 -14.95
CA VAL A 158 -19.48 -3.08 -13.96
C VAL A 158 -19.28 -2.51 -12.55
N ASN A 159 -18.78 -1.26 -12.47
CA ASN A 159 -18.37 -0.67 -11.20
C ASN A 159 -19.51 0.00 -10.43
N CYS A 160 -20.51 0.58 -11.12
CA CYS A 160 -21.59 1.34 -10.47
C CYS A 160 -22.99 0.95 -10.93
N GLY A 161 -23.13 0.09 -11.95
CA GLY A 161 -24.41 -0.31 -12.52
C GLY A 161 -25.10 0.74 -13.40
N GLY A 162 -24.49 1.91 -13.65
CA GLY A 162 -25.07 2.99 -14.45
C GLY A 162 -25.21 2.66 -15.95
N PRO A 163 -26.04 3.41 -16.71
CA PRO A 163 -26.42 3.14 -18.09
C PRO A 163 -25.36 3.60 -19.12
N TYR A 164 -24.10 3.23 -18.89
CA TYR A 164 -22.95 3.59 -19.73
C TYR A 164 -21.88 2.49 -19.68
N SER A 165 -20.93 2.55 -20.61
CA SER A 165 -19.83 1.59 -20.65
C SER A 165 -18.94 1.73 -19.42
N THR A 166 -18.33 0.63 -18.99
CA THR A 166 -17.33 0.61 -17.92
C THR A 166 -16.11 1.49 -18.21
N MET A 167 -15.83 1.77 -19.48
CA MET A 167 -14.75 2.66 -19.93
C MET A 167 -15.06 4.15 -19.78
N ASP A 168 -16.31 4.49 -19.47
CA ASP A 168 -16.74 5.88 -19.35
C ASP A 168 -16.13 6.55 -18.12
N ARG A 169 -15.53 7.73 -18.34
CA ARG A 169 -14.86 8.53 -17.30
C ARG A 169 -15.86 9.29 -16.43
N SER A 170 -17.13 9.37 -16.83
CA SER A 170 -18.21 9.94 -16.02
C SER A 170 -18.65 9.03 -14.86
N CYS A 171 -18.20 7.76 -14.84
CA CYS A 171 -18.54 6.82 -13.78
C CYS A 171 -18.14 7.35 -12.38
N PRO A 172 -19.05 7.39 -11.39
CA PRO A 172 -18.77 7.95 -10.07
C PRO A 172 -17.68 7.17 -9.32
N VAL A 173 -17.58 5.86 -9.55
CA VAL A 173 -16.51 5.03 -8.98
C VAL A 173 -15.17 5.41 -9.60
N PHE A 174 -15.11 5.63 -10.92
CA PHE A 174 -13.89 6.05 -11.59
C PHE A 174 -13.44 7.45 -11.12
N VAL A 175 -14.39 8.39 -11.03
CA VAL A 175 -14.15 9.75 -10.51
C VAL A 175 -13.62 9.70 -9.08
N LYS A 176 -14.26 8.92 -8.21
CA LYS A 176 -13.81 8.72 -6.82
C LYS A 176 -12.39 8.15 -6.74
N HIS A 177 -12.07 7.11 -7.52
CA HIS A 177 -10.71 6.56 -7.55
C HIS A 177 -9.68 7.56 -8.10
N THR A 178 -10.07 8.40 -9.04
CA THR A 178 -9.21 9.47 -9.58
C THR A 178 -8.93 10.50 -8.49
N GLU A 179 -9.93 10.87 -7.71
CA GLU A 179 -9.76 11.80 -6.60
C GLU A 179 -8.89 11.21 -5.48
N ILE A 180 -9.06 9.93 -5.17
CA ILE A 180 -8.17 9.22 -4.23
C ILE A 180 -6.72 9.28 -4.72
N ALA A 181 -6.48 9.02 -6.01
CA ALA A 181 -5.14 9.08 -6.59
C ALA A 181 -4.53 10.49 -6.51
N LYS A 182 -5.33 11.55 -6.69
CA LYS A 182 -4.88 12.93 -6.49
C LYS A 182 -4.49 13.18 -5.03
N VAL A 183 -5.37 12.83 -4.09
CA VAL A 183 -5.11 13.02 -2.66
C VAL A 183 -3.86 12.27 -2.22
N MET A 184 -3.65 11.04 -2.70
CA MET A 184 -2.42 10.29 -2.45
C MET A 184 -1.18 11.03 -2.96
N ALA A 185 -1.25 11.63 -4.15
CA ALA A 185 -0.12 12.32 -4.75
C ALA A 185 0.19 13.66 -4.06
N TYR A 186 -0.83 14.49 -3.82
CA TYR A 186 -0.67 15.83 -3.24
C TYR A 186 -0.45 15.80 -1.73
N GLU A 187 -1.22 15.01 -0.99
CA GLU A 187 -1.16 14.95 0.48
C GLU A 187 -0.17 13.88 1.00
N ASN A 188 0.42 13.07 0.12
CA ASN A 188 1.30 11.93 0.46
C ASN A 188 0.67 10.79 1.27
N LEU A 189 -0.64 10.68 1.25
CA LEU A 189 -1.29 9.75 2.15
C LEU A 189 -1.27 8.32 1.59
N PRO A 190 -1.17 7.29 2.46
CA PRO A 190 -1.42 5.93 2.04
C PRO A 190 -2.86 5.80 1.54
N PHE A 191 -3.10 4.81 0.68
CA PHE A 191 -4.40 4.62 0.02
C PHE A 191 -5.59 4.61 1.00
N LEU A 192 -5.46 3.98 2.17
CA LEU A 192 -6.54 3.86 3.14
C LEU A 192 -6.95 5.23 3.73
N GLU A 193 -5.97 6.06 4.08
CA GLU A 193 -6.20 7.40 4.62
C GLU A 193 -6.75 8.33 3.54
N ALA A 194 -6.17 8.31 2.34
CA ALA A 194 -6.65 9.06 1.19
C ALA A 194 -8.10 8.69 0.83
N ARG A 195 -8.43 7.40 0.82
CA ARG A 195 -9.80 6.90 0.60
C ARG A 195 -10.76 7.46 1.64
N THR A 196 -10.38 7.42 2.91
CA THR A 196 -11.21 7.92 4.02
C THR A 196 -11.44 9.43 3.89
N SER A 197 -10.42 10.20 3.51
CA SER A 197 -10.52 11.64 3.23
C SER A 197 -11.48 11.95 2.08
N VAL A 198 -11.39 11.20 0.97
CA VAL A 198 -12.29 11.39 -0.18
C VAL A 198 -13.72 10.96 0.14
N GLU A 199 -13.90 9.86 0.88
CA GLU A 199 -15.22 9.37 1.31
C GLU A 199 -15.96 10.35 2.19
N LYS A 200 -15.25 11.08 3.06
CA LYS A 200 -15.83 12.17 3.85
C LYS A 200 -16.33 13.34 2.99
N ARG A 201 -15.70 13.60 1.84
CA ARG A 201 -16.05 14.72 0.94
C ARG A 201 -17.14 14.36 -0.07
N ILE A 202 -17.02 13.20 -0.72
CA ILE A 202 -17.88 12.78 -1.84
C ILE A 202 -19.02 11.85 -1.38
N GLY A 203 -18.91 11.27 -0.18
CA GLY A 203 -19.83 10.28 0.34
C GLY A 203 -19.50 8.83 -0.07
N PRO A 204 -20.19 7.84 0.51
CA PRO A 204 -20.07 6.45 0.11
C PRO A 204 -20.62 6.26 -1.31
N VAL A 205 -19.89 5.52 -2.14
CA VAL A 205 -20.40 5.05 -3.43
C VAL A 205 -20.81 3.60 -3.24
N ASN A 206 -21.95 3.23 -3.82
CA ASN A 206 -22.42 1.84 -3.76
C ASN A 206 -21.32 0.91 -4.26
N PRO A 207 -21.05 -0.20 -3.54
CA PRO A 207 -20.09 -1.18 -4.01
C PRO A 207 -20.52 -1.70 -5.38
N PRO A 208 -19.57 -2.14 -6.22
CA PRO A 208 -19.90 -2.76 -7.50
C PRO A 208 -20.91 -3.88 -7.28
N PRO A 209 -22.01 -3.93 -8.06
CA PRO A 209 -22.98 -5.00 -7.94
C PRO A 209 -22.28 -6.35 -8.10
N LEU A 210 -22.63 -7.30 -7.23
CA LEU A 210 -22.19 -8.68 -7.40
C LEU A 210 -22.86 -9.24 -8.66
N ARG A 211 -22.06 -9.76 -9.59
CA ARG A 211 -22.58 -10.39 -10.81
C ARG A 211 -23.11 -11.78 -10.55
N SER A 212 -22.47 -12.50 -9.63
CA SER A 212 -22.89 -13.81 -9.16
C SER A 212 -22.46 -14.03 -7.69
N PRO A 213 -23.05 -14.99 -6.98
CA PRO A 213 -22.60 -15.36 -5.62
C PRO A 213 -21.14 -15.80 -5.57
N GLY A 214 -20.60 -16.38 -6.65
CA GLY A 214 -19.19 -16.79 -6.76
C GLY A 214 -18.21 -15.62 -6.92
N ASP A 215 -18.70 -14.42 -7.25
CA ASP A 215 -17.93 -13.18 -7.38
C ASP A 215 -17.67 -12.50 -6.01
N PHE A 216 -18.29 -13.00 -4.93
CA PHE A 216 -18.02 -12.58 -3.56
C PHE A 216 -16.61 -13.03 -3.16
N PRO A 217 -15.79 -12.18 -2.52
CA PRO A 217 -14.48 -12.60 -2.03
C PRO A 217 -14.66 -13.81 -1.13
N ARG A 218 -14.01 -14.94 -1.45
CA ARG A 218 -13.97 -16.07 -0.52
C ARG A 218 -13.35 -15.54 0.77
N LEU A 219 -14.16 -15.49 1.83
CA LEU A 219 -13.63 -15.28 3.17
C LEU A 219 -12.54 -16.34 3.35
N VAL A 220 -11.39 -15.93 3.85
CA VAL A 220 -10.28 -16.85 4.11
C VAL A 220 -10.86 -18.00 4.94
N ARG A 221 -11.05 -19.16 4.30
CA ARG A 221 -11.45 -20.36 5.01
C ARG A 221 -10.20 -20.77 5.76
N THR A 222 -10.23 -20.65 7.08
CA THR A 222 -9.30 -21.40 7.93
C THR A 222 -9.61 -22.87 7.66
N ASP A 223 -8.79 -23.47 6.82
CA ASP A 223 -8.55 -24.90 6.76
C ASP A 223 -8.47 -25.48 8.20
N PRO A 224 -9.03 -26.67 8.51
CA PRO A 224 -8.80 -27.39 9.78
C PRO A 224 -7.31 -27.55 10.17
N SER A 225 -6.40 -27.44 9.21
CA SER A 225 -4.93 -27.41 9.29
C SER A 225 -4.35 -26.03 9.68
N GLY A 226 -5.16 -24.97 9.68
CA GLY A 226 -4.76 -23.62 10.08
C GLY A 226 -3.92 -22.85 9.04
N ARG A 227 -3.63 -23.39 7.86
CA ARG A 227 -2.87 -22.66 6.83
C ARG A 227 -3.71 -21.54 6.22
N VAL A 228 -3.37 -20.28 6.55
CA VAL A 228 -3.85 -19.09 5.86
C VAL A 228 -3.14 -19.01 4.52
N THR A 229 -3.83 -19.24 3.41
CA THR A 229 -3.29 -18.98 2.08
C THR A 229 -3.26 -17.46 1.85
N MET A 230 -2.17 -16.83 2.28
CA MET A 230 -1.78 -15.50 1.80
C MET A 230 -1.64 -15.56 0.28
N ARG A 231 -2.20 -14.57 -0.44
CA ARG A 231 -1.92 -14.36 -1.87
C ARG A 231 -0.41 -14.43 -2.10
N GLN A 232 -0.01 -15.38 -2.96
CA GLN A 232 1.36 -15.69 -3.40
C GLN A 232 2.33 -14.51 -3.25
N GLN A 233 3.15 -14.58 -2.19
CA GLN A 233 4.50 -14.03 -2.20
C GLN A 233 5.47 -15.18 -2.58
N PRO A 234 6.66 -14.89 -3.14
CA PRO A 234 7.55 -15.91 -3.67
C PRO A 234 7.98 -16.88 -2.57
N ASP A 235 8.15 -18.15 -2.96
CA ASP A 235 8.38 -19.30 -2.11
C ASP A 235 9.51 -19.08 -1.08
N LEU A 236 9.13 -19.00 0.20
CA LEU A 236 10.02 -19.29 1.32
C LEU A 236 9.45 -20.53 2.01
N GLN A 237 10.10 -21.67 1.77
CA GLN A 237 9.78 -22.94 2.40
C GLN A 237 10.09 -22.86 3.90
N GLY A 238 9.05 -22.64 4.70
CA GLY A 238 9.09 -22.77 6.16
C GLY A 238 7.69 -23.00 6.68
N GLU A 239 7.47 -24.09 7.43
CA GLU A 239 6.16 -24.42 8.01
C GLU A 239 5.84 -23.48 9.18
N PHE A 240 4.96 -22.50 8.95
CA PHE A 240 4.46 -21.65 10.03
C PHE A 240 3.12 -22.16 10.56
N MET A 241 3.03 -22.32 11.89
CA MET A 241 1.80 -22.70 12.61
C MET A 241 0.79 -21.55 12.63
N SER A 242 -0.51 -21.90 12.60
CA SER A 242 -1.59 -20.91 12.66
C SER A 242 -1.78 -20.32 14.07
N TYR A 243 -2.20 -19.07 14.12
CA TYR A 243 -2.49 -18.33 15.37
C TYR A 243 -3.54 -19.02 16.25
N LYS A 244 -4.51 -19.72 15.65
CA LYS A 244 -5.54 -20.46 16.38
C LYS A 244 -4.97 -21.73 17.03
N ALA A 245 -4.07 -22.42 16.33
CA ALA A 245 -3.36 -23.60 16.86
C ALA A 245 -2.43 -23.24 18.04
N ALA A 246 -1.84 -22.04 18.04
CA ALA A 246 -1.06 -21.53 19.17
C ALA A 246 -1.92 -21.23 20.42
N MET A 247 -3.20 -20.88 20.25
CA MET A 247 -4.11 -20.59 21.35
C MET A 247 -4.77 -21.86 21.94
N ASP A 248 -5.10 -22.83 21.09
CA ASP A 248 -5.80 -24.05 21.50
C ASP A 248 -4.85 -25.11 22.10
N SER A 249 -3.54 -25.01 21.83
CA SER A 249 -2.53 -25.98 22.29
C SER A 249 -2.01 -25.72 23.72
N GLY A 250 -2.88 -25.39 24.68
CA GLY A 250 -2.54 -25.42 26.13
C GLY A 250 -1.19 -24.77 26.49
N PHE A 251 -0.75 -23.76 25.75
CA PHE A 251 0.65 -23.31 25.70
C PHE A 251 0.93 -22.23 26.76
N ASN A 252 0.28 -22.36 27.92
CA ASN A 252 0.43 -21.42 29.04
C ASN A 252 1.86 -21.34 29.57
N GLY A 253 2.70 -22.35 29.32
CA GLY A 253 4.10 -22.38 29.77
C GLY A 253 5.08 -21.63 28.86
N SER A 254 4.87 -21.62 27.53
CA SER A 254 5.85 -21.06 26.60
C SER A 254 5.58 -19.59 26.27
N PHE A 255 4.30 -19.21 26.16
CA PHE A 255 3.94 -17.81 25.93
C PHE A 255 4.28 -16.94 27.15
N LYS A 256 4.12 -17.50 28.36
CA LYS A 256 4.53 -16.89 29.62
C LYS A 256 6.05 -16.77 29.73
N LYS A 257 6.82 -17.74 29.20
CA LYS A 257 8.29 -17.68 29.06
C LYS A 257 8.78 -16.65 28.05
N ILE A 258 8.06 -16.47 26.94
CA ILE A 258 8.37 -15.44 25.94
C ILE A 258 8.09 -14.05 26.53
N LEU A 259 6.97 -13.89 27.24
CA LEU A 259 6.65 -12.66 27.96
C LEU A 259 7.59 -12.39 29.13
N THR A 260 8.00 -13.41 29.91
CA THR A 260 8.99 -13.22 30.98
C THR A 260 10.38 -12.93 30.42
N GLY A 261 10.75 -13.54 29.29
CA GLY A 261 11.97 -13.19 28.57
C GLY A 261 11.96 -11.75 28.05
N ILE A 262 10.80 -11.24 27.62
CA ILE A 262 10.61 -9.83 27.25
C ILE A 262 10.67 -8.92 28.49
N THR A 263 10.20 -9.37 29.66
CA THR A 263 10.25 -8.57 30.91
C THR A 263 11.61 -8.64 31.63
N GLU A 264 12.40 -9.70 31.46
CA GLU A 264 13.74 -9.86 32.05
C GLU A 264 14.84 -9.16 31.22
N MET A 265 14.55 -8.79 29.96
CA MET A 265 15.43 -7.95 29.15
C MET A 265 15.42 -6.50 29.65
N ARG A 266 16.31 -6.24 30.60
CA ARG A 266 16.61 -4.95 31.22
C ARG A 266 17.05 -3.92 30.16
N LEU A 267 16.11 -3.16 29.61
CA LEU A 267 16.40 -1.94 28.84
C LEU A 267 16.66 -0.80 29.83
N THR A 268 17.89 -0.31 29.89
CA THR A 268 18.29 0.88 30.67
C THR A 268 17.84 2.17 29.99
N ASP A 269 16.54 2.30 29.71
CA ASP A 269 15.99 3.49 29.05
C ASP A 269 14.58 3.84 29.56
N LYS A 270 14.36 5.13 29.82
CA LYS A 270 13.06 5.72 30.22
C LYS A 270 11.92 5.42 29.25
N ASP A 271 12.25 5.10 28.00
CA ASP A 271 11.28 4.77 26.95
C ASP A 271 10.70 3.35 27.11
N ALA A 272 11.45 2.45 27.76
CA ALA A 272 10.96 1.12 28.08
C ALA A 272 9.91 1.18 29.19
N GLU A 273 10.09 2.02 30.21
CA GLU A 273 9.09 2.23 31.28
C GLU A 273 7.75 2.73 30.71
N GLN A 274 7.79 3.66 29.74
CA GLN A 274 6.57 4.15 29.08
C GLN A 274 5.89 3.08 28.22
N LEU A 275 6.67 2.19 27.60
CA LEU A 275 6.14 1.06 26.85
C LEU A 275 5.45 0.07 27.79
N PHE A 276 6.08 -0.26 28.92
CA PHE A 276 5.51 -1.12 29.95
C PHE A 276 4.23 -0.52 30.54
N GLU A 277 4.22 0.77 30.87
CA GLU A 277 3.02 1.48 31.35
C GLU A 277 1.84 1.38 30.38
N ARG A 278 2.10 1.50 29.07
CA ARG A 278 1.07 1.38 28.04
C ARG A 278 0.56 -0.04 27.91
N ILE A 279 1.44 -1.03 28.02
CA ILE A 279 1.07 -2.46 28.00
C ILE A 279 0.22 -2.79 29.22
N PHE A 280 0.60 -2.33 30.42
CA PHE A 280 -0.17 -2.54 31.64
C PHE A 280 -1.54 -1.87 31.62
N LYS A 281 -1.64 -0.63 31.11
CA LYS A 281 -2.93 0.05 30.92
C LYS A 281 -3.85 -0.70 29.98
N VAL A 282 -3.31 -1.28 28.91
CA VAL A 282 -4.09 -2.14 27.99
C VAL A 282 -4.59 -3.38 28.73
N LEU A 283 -3.76 -4.02 29.55
CA LEU A 283 -4.15 -5.20 30.32
C LEU A 283 -5.21 -4.89 31.41
N GLU A 284 -5.18 -3.71 32.04
CA GLU A 284 -6.21 -3.28 33.00
C GLU A 284 -7.58 -3.03 32.34
N VAL A 285 -7.61 -2.51 31.10
CA VAL A 285 -8.85 -2.34 30.32
C VAL A 285 -9.56 -3.68 30.08
N PHE A 286 -8.82 -4.80 30.07
CA PHE A 286 -9.37 -6.14 29.85
C PHE A 286 -9.71 -6.95 31.12
N LYS A 287 -9.68 -6.32 32.31
CA LYS A 287 -10.12 -6.91 33.61
C LYS A 287 -9.59 -8.33 33.90
N ILE A 288 -8.28 -8.52 33.80
CA ILE A 288 -7.62 -9.73 34.34
C ILE A 288 -7.56 -9.62 35.88
N SER A 289 -7.89 -10.71 36.59
CA SER A 289 -8.29 -10.70 38.01
C SER A 289 -7.14 -10.50 39.00
N ARG A 290 -7.50 -10.11 40.24
CA ARG A 290 -6.61 -9.77 41.38
C ARG A 290 -5.63 -10.87 41.81
N SER A 291 -5.79 -12.12 41.38
CA SER A 291 -4.87 -13.23 41.71
C SER A 291 -3.46 -13.02 41.14
N ASP A 292 -3.35 -12.37 39.99
CA ASP A 292 -2.08 -12.25 39.26
C ASP A 292 -1.21 -11.08 39.78
N LYS A 293 -1.77 -10.21 40.64
CA LYS A 293 -1.05 -9.07 41.24
C LYS A 293 -0.13 -9.48 42.39
N LEU A 294 -0.38 -10.61 43.06
CA LEU A 294 0.40 -11.07 44.22
C LEU A 294 1.67 -11.85 43.83
N ASP A 295 1.66 -12.55 42.70
CA ASP A 295 2.81 -13.32 42.23
C ASP A 295 3.94 -12.43 41.66
N ILE A 296 3.59 -11.23 41.19
CA ILE A 296 4.55 -10.25 40.66
C ILE A 296 5.31 -9.54 41.79
N ILE A 297 4.66 -9.27 42.92
CA ILE A 297 5.29 -8.59 44.07
C ILE A 297 6.27 -9.52 44.80
N ASN A 298 5.95 -10.81 44.91
CA ASN A 298 6.79 -11.78 45.63
C ASN A 298 8.04 -12.23 44.84
N GLY A 299 8.10 -11.98 43.53
CA GLY A 299 9.29 -12.19 42.70
C GLY A 299 10.39 -11.13 42.86
N ALA A 300 10.08 -9.97 43.45
CA ALA A 300 11.02 -8.86 43.61
C ALA A 300 11.90 -8.94 44.88
N ASN A 301 11.60 -9.83 45.84
CA ASN A 301 12.26 -9.89 47.16
C ASN A 301 13.17 -11.11 47.39
N LYS A 302 13.56 -11.85 46.35
CA LYS A 302 14.57 -12.91 46.48
C LYS A 302 15.71 -12.72 45.49
N GLN A 303 16.68 -11.91 45.89
CA GLN A 303 18.10 -12.26 46.00
C GLN A 303 18.89 -10.97 46.26
N THR A 304 19.04 -10.64 47.54
CA THR A 304 20.32 -10.19 48.11
C THR A 304 21.42 -11.19 47.81
#